data_AF-A0A6I6MFT1-F1
#
_entry.id   AF-A0A6I6MFT1-F1
#
_cell.length_a   1.000
_cell.length_b   1.000
_cell.length_c   1.000
_cell.angle_alpha   90.00
_cell.angle_beta   90.00
_cell.angle_gamma   90.00
#
_symmetry.space_group_name_H-M   'P 1'
#
loop_
_entity.id
_entity.type
_entity.pdbx_description
1 polymer ?
#
loop_
_entity_poly.entity_id
_entity_poly.type
_entity_poly.pdbx_seq_one_letter_code
_entity_poly.pdbx_strand_id
1 'polypeptide(L)'
;MTLDLTALAAAYAVGVALLLMGYVLAGPVWVERHSIQLAGPGRPRRVSGFWGEWSLFTACAGVVATVRAFTDVAIVDDVLVPHWRVALGVLLAVGLIVLVYSLSVVAGAKRDGKDAAYRARLGAAYVPYAIYSAILFAGGIGVLGLLGAEFLHDQHAFNTQARIVAQSVSRAVAAAQAPGDPLDAARHALTYLEDAIGQIAVSQNILQDQMNPVFIFAAVIFAVNILIVLSPIRSAFMQGAIDLTHILTAIAIAGILIAGFVSYFLSYADVIQDTLARMEAARPNATLGAWELSQRYNEMVVQLNRSKNLLGFAQAIGGEGSGLALFAAAIQFTVGRIPGRGERKAEA
;
A
#
# COMPACT_ATOMS: atom_id res chain seq x y z
N MET A 1 18.57 -2.73 -4.77
CA MET A 1 18.07 -1.76 -5.78
C MET A 1 18.42 -2.12 -7.22
N THR A 2 19.70 -2.17 -7.64
CA THR A 2 20.06 -2.52 -9.04
C THR A 2 19.55 -3.89 -9.45
N LEU A 3 19.73 -4.90 -8.61
CA LEU A 3 19.27 -6.26 -8.86
C LEU A 3 17.73 -6.33 -8.99
N ASP A 4 16.98 -5.62 -8.14
CA ASP A 4 15.51 -5.53 -8.22
C ASP A 4 15.05 -4.90 -9.53
N LEU A 5 15.65 -3.78 -9.93
CA LEU A 5 15.31 -3.09 -11.17
C LEU A 5 15.66 -3.93 -12.41
N THR A 6 16.77 -4.66 -12.37
CA THR A 6 17.12 -5.60 -13.46
C THR A 6 16.16 -6.77 -13.55
N ALA A 7 15.74 -7.33 -12.41
CA ALA A 7 14.76 -8.40 -12.37
C ALA A 7 13.39 -7.91 -12.88
N LEU A 8 12.98 -6.71 -12.48
CA LEU A 8 11.76 -6.07 -12.97
C LEU A 8 11.82 -5.79 -14.48
N ALA A 9 12.95 -5.27 -14.99
CA ALA A 9 13.15 -5.01 -16.41
C ALA A 9 13.11 -6.31 -17.23
N ALA A 10 13.73 -7.38 -16.73
CA ALA A 10 13.69 -8.71 -17.36
C ALA A 10 12.26 -9.27 -17.37
N ALA A 11 11.56 -9.24 -16.23
CA ALA A 11 10.17 -9.69 -16.15
C ALA A 11 9.24 -8.88 -17.05
N TYR A 12 9.47 -7.56 -17.15
CA TYR A 12 8.74 -6.68 -18.05
C TYR A 12 8.99 -7.05 -19.52
N ALA A 13 10.25 -7.20 -19.93
CA ALA A 13 10.60 -7.58 -21.30
C ALA A 13 10.00 -8.93 -21.70
N VAL A 14 10.07 -9.93 -20.80
CA VAL A 14 9.44 -11.25 -20.99
C VAL A 14 7.92 -11.12 -21.09
N GLY A 15 7.29 -10.34 -20.20
CA GLY A 15 5.85 -10.10 -20.22
C GLY A 15 5.37 -9.45 -21.52
N VAL A 16 6.08 -8.42 -22.01
CA VAL A 16 5.76 -7.75 -23.29
C VAL A 16 5.95 -8.68 -24.47
N ALA A 17 7.02 -9.48 -24.50
CA ALA A 17 7.27 -10.45 -25.56
C ALA A 17 6.16 -11.52 -25.62
N LEU A 18 5.72 -12.04 -24.46
CA LEU A 18 4.64 -13.01 -24.36
C LEU A 18 3.28 -12.42 -24.74
N LEU A 19 3.00 -11.19 -24.32
CA LEU A 19 1.81 -10.45 -24.71
C LEU A 19 1.75 -10.30 -26.25
N LEU A 20 2.85 -9.84 -26.85
CA LEU A 20 2.96 -9.70 -28.30
C LEU A 20 2.79 -11.05 -29.01
N MET A 21 3.42 -12.11 -28.50
CA MET A 21 3.26 -13.47 -29.04
C MET A 21 1.81 -13.96 -28.97
N GLY A 22 1.09 -13.69 -27.88
CA GLY A 22 -0.34 -14.00 -27.75
C GLY A 22 -1.19 -13.32 -28.83
N TYR A 23 -0.96 -12.03 -29.07
CA TYR A 23 -1.66 -11.28 -30.12
C TYR A 23 -1.32 -11.76 -31.54
N VAL A 24 -0.05 -12.10 -31.80
CA VAL A 24 0.39 -12.64 -33.10
C VAL A 24 -0.23 -14.01 -33.38
N LEU A 25 -0.23 -14.92 -32.40
CA LEU A 25 -0.78 -16.27 -32.54
C LEU A 25 -2.32 -16.28 -32.67
N ALA A 26 -3.00 -15.35 -32.01
CA ALA A 26 -4.44 -15.23 -32.10
C ALA A 26 -4.92 -14.66 -33.44
N GLY A 27 -4.16 -13.74 -34.04
CA GLY A 27 -4.50 -13.07 -35.30
C GLY A 27 -5.87 -12.36 -35.23
N PRO A 28 -6.75 -12.53 -36.24
CA PRO A 28 -8.03 -11.80 -36.30
C PRO A 28 -9.01 -12.17 -35.18
N VAL A 29 -8.86 -13.35 -34.57
CA VAL A 29 -9.70 -13.86 -33.48
C VAL A 29 -9.64 -12.97 -32.24
N TRP A 30 -8.45 -12.43 -31.95
CA TRP A 30 -8.27 -11.56 -30.79
C TRP A 30 -8.82 -10.16 -31.02
N VAL A 31 -8.74 -9.67 -32.25
CA VAL A 31 -9.30 -8.36 -32.63
C VAL A 31 -10.82 -8.40 -32.48
N GLU A 32 -11.51 -9.48 -32.83
CA GLU A 32 -12.96 -9.55 -32.60
C GLU A 32 -13.36 -9.51 -31.12
N ARG A 33 -12.52 -10.05 -30.23
CA ARG A 33 -12.88 -10.23 -28.82
C ARG A 33 -12.33 -9.15 -27.89
N HIS A 34 -11.20 -8.55 -28.25
CA HIS A 34 -10.47 -7.56 -27.44
C HIS A 34 -10.19 -6.26 -28.20
N SER A 35 -10.80 -6.01 -29.37
CA SER A 35 -10.67 -4.69 -30.01
C SER A 35 -11.41 -3.63 -29.23
N ILE A 36 -10.76 -2.48 -29.14
CA ILE A 36 -11.35 -1.25 -28.66
C ILE A 36 -12.20 -0.66 -29.78
N GLN A 37 -13.50 -0.49 -29.54
CA GLN A 37 -14.37 0.22 -30.46
C GLN A 37 -14.40 1.70 -30.08
N LEU A 38 -13.79 2.55 -30.92
CA LEU A 38 -13.86 3.99 -30.75
C LEU A 38 -15.13 4.49 -31.43
N ALA A 39 -16.07 5.00 -30.63
CA ALA A 39 -17.24 5.71 -31.14
C ALA A 39 -16.80 7.10 -31.64
N GLY A 40 -17.07 7.39 -32.91
CA GLY A 40 -16.80 8.68 -33.52
C GLY A 40 -17.72 8.89 -34.73
N PRO A 41 -17.86 10.14 -35.23
CA PRO A 41 -18.70 10.41 -36.39
C PRO A 41 -18.11 9.72 -37.63
N GLY A 42 -18.64 8.55 -37.98
CA GLY A 42 -18.16 7.72 -39.10
C GLY A 42 -18.16 6.21 -38.80
N ARG A 43 -17.44 5.43 -39.63
CA ARG A 43 -17.28 3.98 -39.42
C ARG A 43 -16.53 3.72 -38.10
N PRO A 44 -16.99 2.78 -37.26
CA PRO A 44 -16.31 2.46 -36.00
C PRO A 44 -14.87 2.01 -36.27
N ARG A 45 -13.90 2.75 -35.73
CA ARG A 45 -12.49 2.38 -35.81
C ARG A 45 -12.19 1.35 -34.72
N ARG A 46 -11.69 0.18 -35.15
CA ARG A 46 -11.22 -0.88 -34.25
C ARG A 46 -9.72 -0.72 -34.05
N VAL A 47 -9.31 -0.49 -32.80
CA VAL A 47 -7.89 -0.50 -32.41
C VAL A 47 -7.61 -1.80 -31.68
N SER A 48 -6.44 -2.40 -31.90
CA SER A 48 -6.02 -3.60 -31.16
C SER A 48 -5.98 -3.32 -29.67
N GLY A 49 -6.59 -4.18 -28.85
CA GLY A 49 -6.50 -4.11 -27.39
C GLY A 49 -5.08 -4.25 -26.84
N PHE A 50 -4.13 -4.68 -27.66
CA PHE A 50 -2.71 -4.80 -27.30
C PHE A 50 -2.17 -3.51 -26.68
N TRP A 51 -2.47 -2.37 -27.30
CA TRP A 51 -1.98 -1.07 -26.81
C TRP A 51 -2.53 -0.73 -25.43
N GLY A 52 -3.78 -1.11 -25.15
CA GLY A 52 -4.39 -0.93 -23.83
C GLY A 52 -3.74 -1.82 -22.78
N GLU A 53 -3.59 -3.12 -23.06
CA GLU A 53 -2.97 -4.06 -22.14
C GLU A 53 -1.48 -3.76 -21.90
N TRP A 54 -0.74 -3.39 -22.94
CA TRP A 54 0.66 -2.99 -22.82
C TRP A 54 0.82 -1.71 -21.98
N SER A 55 -0.05 -0.72 -22.20
CA SER A 55 -0.04 0.51 -21.39
C SER A 55 -0.33 0.20 -19.91
N LEU A 56 -1.30 -0.67 -19.64
CA LEU A 56 -1.64 -1.09 -18.29
C LEU A 56 -0.50 -1.88 -17.64
N PHE A 57 0.11 -2.83 -18.36
CA PHE A 57 1.27 -3.58 -17.87
C PHE A 57 2.46 -2.67 -17.57
N THR A 58 2.70 -1.66 -18.42
CA THR A 58 3.75 -0.66 -18.21
C THR A 58 3.44 0.22 -16.99
N ALA A 59 2.19 0.63 -16.81
CA ALA A 59 1.77 1.37 -15.62
C ALA A 59 1.95 0.52 -14.34
N CYS A 60 1.60 -0.76 -14.36
CA CYS A 60 1.83 -1.68 -13.25
C CYS A 60 3.33 -1.87 -12.96
N ALA A 61 4.18 -2.03 -13.98
CA ALA A 61 5.62 -2.07 -13.78
C ALA A 61 6.16 -0.76 -13.18
N GLY A 62 5.62 0.38 -13.60
CA GLY A 62 5.89 1.69 -13.02
C GLY A 62 5.49 1.78 -11.55
N VAL A 63 4.34 1.21 -11.15
CA VAL A 63 3.92 1.09 -9.74
C VAL A 63 4.98 0.31 -8.95
N VAL A 64 5.38 -0.87 -9.43
CA VAL A 64 6.37 -1.72 -8.74
C VAL A 64 7.70 -0.97 -8.57
N ALA A 65 8.18 -0.33 -9.64
CA ALA A 65 9.42 0.45 -9.59
C ALA A 65 9.33 1.64 -8.63
N THR A 66 8.19 2.33 -8.61
CA THR A 66 7.96 3.47 -7.72
C THR A 66 7.93 3.02 -6.28
N VAL A 67 7.10 2.02 -5.94
CA VAL A 67 7.04 1.48 -4.56
C VAL A 67 8.42 1.01 -4.12
N ARG A 68 9.16 0.29 -4.96
CA ARG A 68 10.53 -0.14 -4.65
C ARG A 68 11.48 1.01 -4.37
N ALA A 69 11.31 2.16 -5.01
CA ALA A 69 12.14 3.34 -4.78
C ALA A 69 11.87 4.02 -3.42
N PHE A 70 10.72 3.73 -2.80
CA PHE A 70 10.32 4.26 -1.50
C PHE A 70 10.45 3.24 -0.36
N THR A 71 10.89 2.00 -0.64
CA THR A 71 11.10 0.96 0.38
C THR A 71 12.58 0.67 0.56
N ASP A 72 13.00 0.43 1.80
CA ASP A 72 14.36 0.01 2.11
C ASP A 72 14.57 -1.49 1.86
N VAL A 73 13.52 -2.31 2.02
CA VAL A 73 13.54 -3.75 1.75
C VAL A 73 13.69 -4.05 0.24
N ALA A 74 14.55 -5.01 -0.10
CA ALA A 74 14.75 -5.48 -1.46
C ALA A 74 13.75 -6.60 -1.85
N ILE A 75 13.11 -6.45 -3.02
CA ILE A 75 12.15 -7.44 -3.52
C ILE A 75 12.84 -8.79 -3.71
N VAL A 76 14.02 -8.81 -4.32
CA VAL A 76 14.67 -10.08 -4.64
C VAL A 76 15.35 -10.67 -3.41
N ASP A 77 16.22 -9.91 -2.76
CA ASP A 77 17.09 -10.45 -1.71
C ASP A 77 16.38 -10.67 -0.38
N ASP A 78 15.41 -9.82 -0.02
CA ASP A 78 14.74 -9.87 1.28
C ASP A 78 13.35 -10.53 1.22
N VAL A 79 12.65 -10.42 0.08
CA VAL A 79 11.30 -11.01 -0.08
C VAL A 79 11.36 -12.34 -0.83
N LEU A 80 11.87 -12.36 -2.06
CA LEU A 80 11.78 -13.54 -2.95
C LEU A 80 12.76 -14.66 -2.57
N VAL A 81 14.04 -14.36 -2.33
CA VAL A 81 15.06 -15.38 -2.04
C VAL A 81 14.78 -16.10 -0.72
N PRO A 82 14.46 -15.41 0.40
CA PRO A 82 14.21 -16.08 1.67
C PRO A 82 12.90 -16.88 1.64
N HIS A 83 11.91 -16.41 0.89
CA HIS A 83 10.59 -17.04 0.79
C HIS A 83 10.36 -17.73 -0.56
N TRP A 84 11.42 -18.22 -1.22
CA TRP A 84 11.34 -18.72 -2.61
C TRP A 84 10.30 -19.83 -2.80
N ARG A 85 10.08 -20.67 -1.78
CA ARG A 85 9.06 -21.73 -1.79
C ARG A 85 7.65 -21.17 -1.85
N VAL A 86 7.39 -20.13 -1.06
CA VAL A 86 6.09 -19.43 -1.03
C VAL A 86 5.90 -18.67 -2.34
N ALA A 87 6.93 -17.96 -2.80
CA ALA A 87 6.88 -17.24 -4.07
C ALA A 87 6.60 -18.18 -5.27
N LEU A 88 7.28 -19.33 -5.32
CA LEU A 88 7.03 -20.37 -6.32
C LEU A 88 5.62 -20.95 -6.19
N GLY A 89 5.17 -21.23 -4.97
CA GLY A 89 3.81 -21.73 -4.70
C GLY A 89 2.73 -20.75 -5.18
N VAL A 90 2.91 -19.45 -4.92
CA VAL A 90 2.00 -18.39 -5.40
C VAL A 90 2.02 -18.30 -6.93
N LEU A 91 3.20 -18.31 -7.56
CA LEU A 91 3.32 -18.27 -9.01
C LEU A 91 2.61 -19.48 -9.66
N LEU A 92 2.78 -20.68 -9.10
CA LEU A 92 2.11 -21.89 -9.57
C LEU A 92 0.60 -21.84 -9.35
N ALA A 93 0.13 -21.35 -8.20
CA ALA A 93 -1.29 -21.22 -7.90
C ALA A 93 -1.98 -20.22 -8.84
N VAL A 94 -1.37 -19.05 -9.04
CA VAL A 94 -1.84 -18.04 -10.00
C VAL A 94 -1.82 -18.60 -11.41
N GLY A 95 -0.72 -19.25 -11.81
CA GLY A 95 -0.61 -19.91 -13.10
C GLY A 95 -1.71 -20.94 -13.33
N LEU A 96 -2.03 -21.76 -12.32
CA LEU A 96 -3.10 -22.74 -12.36
C LEU A 96 -4.48 -22.08 -12.53
N ILE A 97 -4.77 -21.01 -11.76
CA ILE A 97 -6.04 -20.26 -11.88
C ILE A 97 -6.21 -19.71 -13.30
N VAL A 98 -5.15 -19.09 -13.83
CA VAL A 98 -5.16 -18.51 -15.19
C VAL A 98 -5.30 -19.60 -16.26
N LEU A 99 -4.65 -20.75 -16.08
CA LEU A 99 -4.79 -21.90 -16.98
C LEU A 99 -6.22 -22.46 -16.96
N VAL A 100 -6.81 -22.65 -15.78
CA VAL A 100 -8.20 -23.12 -15.64
C VAL A 100 -9.17 -22.14 -16.31
N TYR A 101 -8.97 -20.84 -16.08
CA TYR A 101 -9.76 -19.81 -16.76
C TYR A 101 -9.61 -19.89 -18.29
N SER A 102 -8.38 -19.97 -18.78
CA SER A 102 -8.08 -20.05 -20.22
C SER A 102 -8.73 -21.27 -20.88
N LEU A 103 -8.65 -22.43 -20.22
CA LEU A 103 -9.31 -23.66 -20.67
C LEU A 103 -10.83 -23.54 -20.65
N SER A 104 -11.40 -22.91 -19.62
CA SER A 104 -12.85 -22.67 -19.52
C SER A 104 -13.36 -21.81 -20.70
N VAL A 105 -12.55 -20.84 -21.12
CA VAL A 105 -12.88 -19.92 -22.22
C VAL A 105 -12.86 -20.64 -23.58
N VAL A 106 -11.87 -21.51 -23.82
CA VAL A 106 -11.80 -22.33 -25.03
C VAL A 106 -12.96 -23.35 -25.07
N ALA A 107 -13.32 -23.92 -23.92
CA ALA A 107 -14.48 -24.80 -23.79
C ALA A 107 -15.80 -24.05 -24.03
N GLY A 108 -15.92 -22.80 -23.57
CA GLY A 108 -17.04 -21.91 -23.87
C GLY A 108 -17.20 -21.66 -25.37
N ALA A 109 -16.11 -21.35 -26.08
CA ALA A 109 -16.14 -21.18 -27.54
C ALA A 109 -16.61 -22.45 -28.30
N LYS A 110 -16.38 -23.65 -27.73
CA LYS A 110 -16.94 -24.91 -28.27
C LYS A 110 -18.46 -24.98 -28.09
N ARG A 111 -18.98 -24.50 -26.94
CA ARG A 111 -20.43 -24.43 -26.67
C ARG A 111 -21.13 -23.41 -27.57
N ASP A 112 -20.44 -22.34 -27.92
CA ASP A 112 -20.94 -21.28 -28.82
C ASP A 112 -20.86 -21.65 -30.32
N GLY A 113 -20.53 -22.90 -30.64
CA GLY A 113 -20.51 -23.41 -32.02
C GLY A 113 -19.35 -22.91 -32.89
N LYS A 114 -18.25 -22.41 -32.31
CA LYS A 114 -17.10 -21.89 -33.08
C LYS A 114 -16.23 -23.01 -33.68
N ASP A 115 -15.72 -22.76 -34.89
CA ASP A 115 -14.91 -23.69 -35.67
C ASP A 115 -13.66 -24.22 -34.94
N ALA A 116 -13.22 -25.42 -35.31
CA ALA A 116 -12.02 -26.04 -34.74
C ALA A 116 -10.75 -25.19 -34.93
N ALA A 117 -10.62 -24.52 -36.09
CA ALA A 117 -9.51 -23.61 -36.38
C ALA A 117 -9.52 -22.37 -35.46
N TYR A 118 -10.71 -21.82 -35.17
CA TYR A 118 -10.87 -20.71 -34.24
C TYR A 118 -10.44 -21.13 -32.83
N ARG A 119 -10.88 -22.31 -32.37
CA ARG A 119 -10.53 -22.86 -31.05
C ARG A 119 -9.04 -23.18 -30.91
N ALA A 120 -8.41 -23.72 -31.95
CA ALA A 120 -6.97 -23.99 -31.95
C ALA A 120 -6.14 -22.71 -31.86
N ARG A 121 -6.49 -21.67 -32.62
CA ARG A 121 -5.85 -20.35 -32.54
C ARG A 121 -6.07 -19.69 -31.17
N LEU A 122 -7.28 -19.79 -30.63
CA LEU A 122 -7.60 -19.26 -29.31
C LEU A 122 -6.79 -19.97 -28.21
N GLY A 123 -6.70 -21.30 -28.26
CA GLY A 123 -5.88 -22.07 -27.33
C GLY A 123 -4.40 -21.73 -27.43
N ALA A 124 -3.85 -21.65 -28.64
CA ALA A 124 -2.45 -21.28 -28.86
C ALA A 124 -2.12 -19.86 -28.37
N ALA A 125 -3.07 -18.93 -28.47
CA ALA A 125 -2.92 -17.57 -27.95
C ALA A 125 -2.97 -17.49 -26.42
N TYR A 126 -3.83 -18.30 -25.79
CA TYR A 126 -3.94 -18.31 -24.33
C TYR A 126 -2.72 -18.91 -23.62
N VAL A 127 -1.90 -19.73 -24.28
CA VAL A 127 -0.68 -20.28 -23.67
C VAL A 127 0.31 -19.18 -23.27
N PRO A 128 0.81 -18.31 -24.18
CA PRO A 128 1.68 -17.21 -23.79
C PRO A 128 0.94 -16.13 -22.99
N TYR A 129 -0.35 -15.91 -23.26
CA TYR A 129 -1.16 -14.98 -22.48
C TYR A 129 -1.26 -15.40 -21.01
N ALA A 130 -1.38 -16.71 -20.74
CA ALA A 130 -1.46 -17.22 -19.39
C ALA A 130 -0.18 -16.93 -18.57
N ILE A 131 0.98 -17.06 -19.21
CA ILE A 131 2.27 -16.74 -18.58
C ILE A 131 2.37 -15.21 -18.35
N TYR A 132 1.98 -14.40 -19.32
CA TYR A 132 1.90 -12.94 -19.16
C TYR A 132 1.00 -12.54 -17.98
N SER A 133 -0.22 -13.08 -17.90
CA SER A 133 -1.14 -12.81 -16.80
C SER A 133 -0.58 -13.29 -15.47
N ALA A 134 0.09 -14.45 -15.43
CA ALA A 134 0.74 -14.94 -14.22
C ALA A 134 1.84 -13.99 -13.74
N ILE A 135 2.66 -13.44 -14.64
CA ILE A 135 3.67 -12.42 -14.31
C ILE A 135 3.01 -11.15 -13.74
N LEU A 136 1.95 -10.65 -14.39
CA LEU A 136 1.21 -9.48 -13.93
C LEU A 136 0.66 -9.67 -12.50
N PHE A 137 -0.04 -10.77 -12.26
CA PHE A 137 -0.64 -11.06 -10.96
C PHE A 137 0.41 -11.36 -9.88
N ALA A 138 1.45 -12.12 -10.21
CA ALA A 138 2.56 -12.36 -9.30
C ALA A 138 3.30 -11.07 -8.95
N GLY A 139 3.45 -10.15 -9.90
CA GLY A 139 3.99 -8.81 -9.66
C GLY A 139 3.14 -8.01 -8.67
N GLY A 140 1.81 -8.01 -8.83
CA GLY A 140 0.89 -7.37 -7.89
C GLY A 140 0.97 -7.94 -6.47
N ILE A 141 1.01 -9.27 -6.35
CA ILE A 141 1.19 -9.94 -5.04
C ILE A 141 2.59 -9.64 -4.47
N GLY A 142 3.61 -9.56 -5.31
CA GLY A 142 4.97 -9.19 -4.93
C GLY A 142 5.04 -7.80 -4.32
N VAL A 143 4.30 -6.82 -4.84
CA VAL A 143 4.20 -5.48 -4.24
C VAL A 143 3.55 -5.53 -2.86
N LEU A 144 2.47 -6.31 -2.70
CA LEU A 144 1.84 -6.48 -1.38
C LEU A 144 2.79 -7.16 -0.39
N GLY A 145 3.56 -8.16 -0.84
CA GLY A 145 4.59 -8.82 -0.05
C GLY A 145 5.70 -7.86 0.37
N LEU A 146 6.15 -7.00 -0.54
CA LEU A 146 7.13 -5.95 -0.26
C LEU A 146 6.63 -4.96 0.79
N LEU A 147 5.41 -4.43 0.63
CA LEU A 147 4.82 -3.51 1.60
C LEU A 147 4.67 -4.17 2.98
N GLY A 148 4.29 -5.45 3.02
CA GLY A 148 4.22 -6.21 4.27
C GLY A 148 5.59 -6.43 4.91
N ALA A 149 6.63 -6.71 4.12
CA ALA A 149 7.99 -6.88 4.61
C ALA A 149 8.58 -5.57 5.14
N GLU A 150 8.36 -4.45 4.42
CA GLU A 150 8.72 -3.10 4.87
C GLU A 150 8.04 -2.77 6.21
N PHE A 151 6.73 -3.00 6.29
CA PHE A 151 5.97 -2.77 7.51
C PHE A 151 6.56 -3.52 8.71
N LEU A 152 6.95 -4.79 8.52
CA LEU A 152 7.59 -5.59 9.56
C LEU A 152 8.99 -5.09 9.91
N HIS A 153 9.77 -4.67 8.92
CA HIS A 153 11.10 -4.09 9.12
C HIS A 153 11.02 -2.85 10.02
N ASP A 154 10.13 -1.91 9.70
CA ASP A 154 9.96 -0.66 10.44
C ASP A 154 9.34 -0.89 11.82
N GLN A 155 8.49 -1.91 11.97
CA GLN A 155 7.95 -2.29 13.27
C GLN A 155 9.06 -2.70 14.24
N HIS A 156 10.14 -3.35 13.76
CA HIS A 156 11.30 -3.67 14.60
C HIS A 156 12.07 -2.43 15.03
N ALA A 157 12.24 -1.45 14.14
CA ALA A 157 12.84 -0.16 14.46
C ALA A 157 12.01 0.59 15.51
N PHE A 158 10.69 0.65 15.31
CA PHE A 158 9.75 1.25 16.26
C PHE A 158 9.81 0.58 17.63
N ASN A 159 9.77 -0.75 17.69
CA ASN A 159 9.85 -1.50 18.95
C ASN A 159 11.17 -1.24 19.71
N THR A 160 12.26 -1.00 18.97
CA THR A 160 13.54 -0.64 19.57
C THR A 160 13.49 0.78 20.13
N GLN A 161 12.92 1.73 19.38
CA GLN A 161 12.74 3.10 19.85
C GLN A 161 11.80 3.20 21.05
N ALA A 162 10.70 2.44 21.06
CA ALA A 162 9.79 2.34 22.19
C ALA A 162 10.49 1.90 23.48
N ARG A 163 11.46 0.97 23.39
CA ARG A 163 12.27 0.54 24.53
C ARG A 163 13.19 1.67 25.03
N ILE A 164 13.74 2.49 24.14
CA ILE A 164 14.56 3.65 24.49
C ILE A 164 13.72 4.68 25.27
N VAL A 165 12.51 4.98 24.78
CA VAL A 165 11.56 5.86 25.49
C VAL A 165 11.26 5.31 26.88
N ALA A 166 10.90 4.03 26.99
CA ALA A 166 10.59 3.40 28.27
C ALA A 166 11.78 3.43 29.25
N GLN A 167 13.01 3.26 28.76
CA GLN A 167 14.23 3.37 29.56
C GLN A 167 14.50 4.80 30.03
N SER A 168 14.23 5.81 29.19
CA SER A 168 14.40 7.22 29.58
C SER A 168 13.39 7.61 30.68
N VAL A 169 12.13 7.18 30.54
CA VAL A 169 11.11 7.38 31.59
C VAL A 169 11.45 6.61 32.88
N SER A 170 11.96 5.38 32.79
CA SER A 170 12.35 4.64 33.99
C SER A 170 13.53 5.28 34.73
N ARG A 171 14.48 5.88 34.02
CA ARG A 171 15.54 6.72 34.60
C ARG A 171 14.97 7.97 35.26
N ALA A 172 13.95 8.60 34.67
CA ALA A 172 13.26 9.74 35.28
C ALA A 172 12.61 9.36 36.63
N VAL A 173 11.91 8.22 36.67
CA VAL A 173 11.29 7.71 37.91
C VAL A 173 12.38 7.41 38.97
N ALA A 174 13.47 6.74 38.57
CA ALA A 174 14.57 6.45 39.49
C ALA A 174 15.25 7.73 40.01
N ALA A 175 15.42 8.74 39.16
CA ALA A 175 15.97 10.03 39.55
C ALA A 175 15.05 10.78 40.53
N ALA A 176 13.74 10.76 40.30
CA ALA A 176 12.74 11.38 41.19
C ALA A 176 12.70 10.72 42.58
N GLN A 177 13.05 9.43 42.66
CA GLN A 177 13.07 8.64 43.90
C GLN A 177 14.46 8.55 44.55
N ALA A 178 15.49 9.17 43.94
CA ALA A 178 16.85 9.07 44.42
C ALA A 178 17.00 9.73 45.80
N PRO A 179 17.77 9.11 46.73
CA PRO A 179 18.07 9.73 48.02
C PRO A 179 19.00 10.94 47.80
N GLY A 180 18.58 12.14 48.21
CA GLY A 180 19.32 13.39 48.02
C GLY A 180 18.46 14.64 48.17
N ASP A 181 18.93 15.77 47.61
CA ASP A 181 18.13 17.00 47.54
C ASP A 181 16.92 16.76 46.61
N PRO A 182 15.67 16.87 47.12
CA PRO A 182 14.48 16.62 46.32
C PRO A 182 14.30 17.60 45.16
N LEU A 183 14.88 18.81 45.22
CA LEU A 183 14.81 19.78 44.12
C LEU A 183 15.71 19.36 42.94
N ASP A 184 16.93 18.91 43.22
CA ASP A 184 17.85 18.43 42.19
C ASP A 184 17.41 17.09 41.61
N ALA A 185 16.85 16.20 42.44
CA ALA A 185 16.19 14.98 41.99
C ALA A 185 15.05 15.26 40.99
N ALA A 186 14.20 16.26 41.29
CA ALA A 186 13.11 16.68 40.40
C ALA A 186 13.63 17.29 39.09
N ARG A 187 14.72 18.06 39.12
CA ARG A 187 15.35 18.60 37.90
C ARG A 187 15.89 17.50 37.00
N HIS A 188 16.64 16.55 37.57
CA HIS A 188 17.20 15.43 36.82
C HIS A 188 16.09 14.54 36.23
N ALA A 189 15.03 14.28 37.00
CA ALA A 189 13.86 13.56 36.50
C ALA A 189 13.24 14.27 35.30
N LEU A 190 13.06 15.59 35.37
CA LEU A 190 12.49 16.40 34.28
C LEU A 190 13.33 16.32 33.00
N THR A 191 14.67 16.37 33.10
CA THR A 191 15.56 16.25 31.95
C THR A 191 15.41 14.91 31.24
N TYR A 192 15.28 13.80 31.98
CA TYR A 192 15.01 12.50 31.37
C TYR A 192 13.62 12.42 30.73
N LEU A 193 12.61 13.09 31.31
CA LEU A 193 11.28 13.18 30.69
C LEU A 193 11.30 14.00 29.38
N GLU A 194 12.08 15.07 29.32
CA GLU A 194 12.25 15.86 28.10
C GLU A 194 12.94 15.05 26.99
N ASP A 195 13.99 14.29 27.34
CA ASP A 195 14.62 13.34 26.42
C ASP A 195 13.60 12.30 25.93
N ALA A 196 12.83 11.67 26.83
CA ALA A 196 11.80 10.71 26.45
C ALA A 196 10.79 11.28 25.45
N ILE A 197 10.37 12.54 25.61
CA ILE A 197 9.45 13.21 24.68
C ILE A 197 10.11 13.50 23.34
N GLY A 198 11.39 13.90 23.33
CA GLY A 198 12.18 14.00 22.11
C GLY A 198 12.26 12.67 21.37
N GLN A 199 12.49 11.57 22.09
CA GLN A 199 12.52 10.22 21.52
C GLN A 199 11.16 9.76 20.98
N ILE A 200 10.03 10.25 21.53
CA ILE A 200 8.69 10.00 20.99
C ILE A 200 8.49 10.70 19.65
N ALA A 201 9.04 11.91 19.45
CA ALA A 201 9.02 12.56 18.14
C ALA A 201 9.80 11.74 17.09
N VAL A 202 10.93 11.13 17.48
CA VAL A 202 11.66 10.18 16.61
C VAL A 202 10.79 8.95 16.28
N SER A 203 10.07 8.40 17.25
CA SER A 203 9.11 7.29 17.00
C SER A 203 8.02 7.68 16.01
N GLN A 204 7.55 8.93 16.03
CA GLN A 204 6.55 9.43 15.08
C GLN A 204 7.11 9.48 13.66
N ASN A 205 8.36 9.91 13.48
CA ASN A 205 9.01 9.90 12.16
C ASN A 205 9.14 8.47 11.61
N ILE A 206 9.53 7.50 12.43
CA ILE A 206 9.60 6.09 12.02
C ILE A 206 8.23 5.57 11.57
N LEU A 207 7.15 5.94 12.27
CA LEU A 207 5.79 5.56 11.87
C LEU A 207 5.34 6.24 10.58
N GLN A 208 5.78 7.48 10.36
CA GLN A 208 5.52 8.19 9.10
C GLN A 208 6.25 7.51 7.93
N ASP A 209 7.52 7.17 8.10
CA ASP A 209 8.32 6.48 7.09
C ASP A 209 7.68 5.12 6.75
N GLN A 210 7.21 4.37 7.76
CA GLN A 210 6.47 3.10 7.57
C GLN A 210 5.21 3.25 6.71
N MET A 211 4.51 4.38 6.82
CA MET A 211 3.26 4.62 6.09
C MET A 211 3.48 5.20 4.69
N ASN A 212 4.65 5.78 4.42
CA ASN A 212 4.92 6.47 3.17
C ASN A 212 4.85 5.54 1.93
N PRO A 213 5.47 4.34 1.91
CA PRO A 213 5.34 3.39 0.79
C PRO A 213 3.89 3.00 0.51
N VAL A 214 3.09 2.83 1.56
CA VAL A 214 1.67 2.47 1.47
C VAL A 214 0.86 3.62 0.86
N PHE A 215 1.12 4.87 1.25
CA PHE A 215 0.48 6.05 0.65
C PHE A 215 0.89 6.24 -0.81
N ILE A 216 2.16 6.06 -1.15
CA ILE A 216 2.65 6.15 -2.52
C ILE A 216 2.02 5.04 -3.39
N PHE A 217 2.01 3.80 -2.92
CA PHE A 217 1.34 2.69 -3.60
C PHE A 217 -0.12 3.02 -3.91
N ALA A 218 -0.85 3.52 -2.91
CA ALA A 218 -2.22 3.96 -3.10
C ALA A 218 -2.32 5.08 -4.14
N ALA A 219 -1.52 6.14 -4.01
CA ALA A 219 -1.51 7.27 -4.93
C ALA A 219 -1.27 6.84 -6.38
N VAL A 220 -0.35 5.89 -6.63
CA VAL A 220 -0.11 5.39 -7.98
C VAL A 220 -1.27 4.53 -8.48
N ILE A 221 -1.87 3.65 -7.65
CA ILE A 221 -3.09 2.92 -8.03
C ILE A 221 -4.22 3.89 -8.39
N PHE A 222 -4.38 4.95 -7.59
CA PHE A 222 -5.36 6.00 -7.85
C PHE A 222 -5.07 6.72 -9.18
N ALA A 223 -3.82 7.09 -9.45
CA ALA A 223 -3.44 7.72 -10.71
C ALA A 223 -3.74 6.81 -11.91
N VAL A 224 -3.43 5.52 -11.80
CA VAL A 224 -3.76 4.51 -12.82
C VAL A 224 -5.28 4.41 -13.02
N ASN A 225 -6.06 4.36 -11.94
CA ASN A 225 -7.52 4.30 -12.02
C ASN A 225 -8.13 5.58 -12.61
N ILE A 226 -7.59 6.75 -12.26
CA ILE A 226 -8.00 8.03 -12.86
C ILE A 226 -7.72 8.02 -14.37
N LEU A 227 -6.52 7.58 -14.78
CA LEU A 227 -6.17 7.43 -16.20
C LEU A 227 -7.13 6.49 -16.92
N ILE A 228 -7.46 5.33 -16.33
CA ILE A 228 -8.40 4.38 -16.94
C ILE A 228 -9.79 5.01 -17.10
N VAL A 229 -10.33 5.64 -16.04
CA VAL A 229 -11.70 6.16 -16.05
C VAL A 229 -11.85 7.44 -16.88
N LEU A 230 -10.86 8.32 -16.87
CA LEU A 230 -10.88 9.56 -17.66
C LEU A 230 -10.47 9.37 -19.12
N SER A 231 -9.79 8.26 -19.45
CA SER A 231 -9.45 7.97 -20.84
C SER A 231 -10.65 7.48 -21.65
N PRO A 232 -10.71 7.77 -22.96
CA PRO A 232 -11.70 7.18 -23.86
C PRO A 232 -11.57 5.65 -24.01
N ILE A 233 -10.58 5.03 -23.35
CA ILE A 233 -10.43 3.57 -23.24
C ILE A 233 -11.53 2.98 -22.32
N ARG A 234 -12.26 3.80 -21.55
CA ARG A 234 -13.42 3.34 -20.76
C ARG A 234 -14.46 2.57 -21.59
N SER A 235 -14.69 2.94 -22.86
CA SER A 235 -15.60 2.20 -23.76
C SER A 235 -15.01 0.91 -24.31
N ALA A 236 -13.71 0.68 -24.11
CA ALA A 236 -12.97 -0.51 -24.51
C ALA A 236 -12.99 -1.61 -23.45
N PHE A 237 -13.04 -1.19 -22.19
CA PHE A 237 -13.08 -2.08 -21.05
C PHE A 237 -14.53 -2.55 -20.84
N MET A 238 -14.73 -3.86 -20.87
CA MET A 238 -15.98 -4.50 -20.44
C MET A 238 -16.41 -3.91 -19.09
N GLN A 239 -17.72 -3.76 -18.83
CA GLN A 239 -18.26 -3.25 -17.56
C GLN A 239 -17.55 -3.87 -16.32
N GLY A 240 -17.20 -5.16 -16.40
CA GLY A 240 -16.48 -5.88 -15.34
C GLY A 240 -15.06 -5.35 -15.04
N ALA A 241 -14.35 -4.73 -15.98
CA ALA A 241 -13.05 -4.10 -15.72
C ALA A 241 -13.21 -2.75 -14.99
N ILE A 242 -14.31 -2.03 -15.22
CA ILE A 242 -14.65 -0.84 -14.44
C ILE A 242 -14.99 -1.25 -12.99
N ASP A 243 -15.80 -2.29 -12.81
CA ASP A 243 -16.10 -2.83 -11.47
C ASP A 243 -14.83 -3.32 -10.75
N LEU A 244 -13.91 -3.96 -11.48
CA LEU A 244 -12.62 -4.40 -10.93
C LEU A 244 -11.78 -3.22 -10.42
N THR A 245 -11.75 -2.09 -11.14
CA THR A 245 -11.01 -0.89 -10.69
C THR A 245 -11.57 -0.33 -9.39
N HIS A 246 -12.90 -0.34 -9.21
CA HIS A 246 -13.53 0.09 -7.97
C HIS A 246 -13.20 -0.87 -6.80
N ILE A 247 -13.22 -2.18 -7.05
CA ILE A 247 -12.86 -3.19 -6.05
C ILE A 247 -11.39 -3.05 -5.63
N LEU A 248 -10.47 -2.90 -6.58
CA LEU A 248 -9.04 -2.68 -6.31
C LEU A 248 -8.81 -1.40 -5.51
N THR A 249 -9.52 -0.33 -5.86
CA THR A 249 -9.48 0.94 -5.12
C THR A 249 -9.97 0.74 -3.68
N ALA A 250 -11.08 0.03 -3.50
CA ALA A 250 -11.63 -0.25 -2.18
C ALA A 250 -10.67 -1.10 -1.33
N ILE A 251 -10.02 -2.10 -1.93
CA ILE A 251 -8.99 -2.92 -1.27
C ILE A 251 -7.79 -2.05 -0.87
N ALA A 252 -7.33 -1.15 -1.74
CA ALA A 252 -6.23 -0.23 -1.41
C ALA A 252 -6.59 0.70 -0.24
N ILE A 253 -7.79 1.30 -0.27
CA ILE A 253 -8.29 2.14 0.85
C ILE A 253 -8.38 1.31 2.13
N ALA A 254 -8.97 0.12 2.08
CA ALA A 254 -9.10 -0.76 3.24
C ALA A 254 -7.73 -1.14 3.80
N GLY A 255 -6.75 -1.43 2.94
CA GLY A 255 -5.38 -1.73 3.33
C GLY A 255 -4.72 -0.58 4.08
N ILE A 256 -4.86 0.66 3.58
CA ILE A 256 -4.34 1.88 4.25
C ILE A 256 -4.99 2.06 5.63
N LEU A 257 -6.32 1.92 5.70
CA LEU A 257 -7.05 2.07 6.96
C LEU A 257 -6.64 1.00 7.98
N ILE A 258 -6.51 -0.25 7.55
CA ILE A 258 -6.07 -1.36 8.42
C ILE A 258 -4.63 -1.11 8.89
N ALA A 259 -3.70 -0.76 7.98
CA ALA A 259 -2.31 -0.49 8.34
C ALA A 259 -2.22 0.66 9.35
N GLY A 260 -2.89 1.80 9.09
CA GLY A 260 -2.92 2.92 10.01
C GLY A 260 -3.58 2.58 11.37
N PHE A 261 -4.63 1.77 11.37
CA PHE A 261 -5.28 1.31 12.59
C PHE A 261 -4.37 0.39 13.40
N VAL A 262 -3.69 -0.55 12.74
CA VAL A 262 -2.74 -1.47 13.36
C VAL A 262 -1.56 -0.70 13.96
N SER A 263 -0.94 0.22 13.22
CA SER A 263 0.18 1.04 13.72
C SER A 263 -0.24 1.91 14.90
N TYR A 264 -1.46 2.46 14.90
CA TYR A 264 -1.96 3.24 16.04
C TYR A 264 -2.22 2.37 17.26
N PHE A 265 -3.09 1.35 17.13
CA PHE A 265 -3.61 0.61 18.27
C PHE A 265 -2.64 -0.42 18.83
N LEU A 266 -1.84 -1.09 17.99
CA LEU A 266 -0.93 -2.13 18.45
C LEU A 266 0.45 -1.61 18.84
N SER A 267 0.75 -0.34 18.55
CA SER A 267 2.12 0.17 18.68
C SER A 267 2.15 1.54 19.35
N TYR A 268 1.62 2.57 18.71
CA TYR A 268 1.79 3.95 19.15
C TYR A 268 0.99 4.29 20.43
N ALA A 269 -0.27 3.87 20.50
CA ALA A 269 -1.15 4.18 21.62
C ALA A 269 -0.65 3.57 22.94
N ASP A 270 -0.15 2.33 22.89
CA ASP A 270 0.38 1.62 24.06
C ASP A 270 1.65 2.30 24.59
N VAL A 271 2.56 2.71 23.71
CA VAL A 271 3.79 3.41 24.12
C VAL A 271 3.47 4.73 24.82
N ILE A 272 2.55 5.53 24.28
CA ILE A 272 2.17 6.81 24.93
C ILE A 272 1.43 6.57 26.24
N GLN A 273 0.56 5.55 26.32
CA GLN A 273 -0.14 5.22 27.56
C GLN A 273 0.81 4.76 28.66
N ASP A 274 1.73 3.85 28.36
CA ASP A 274 2.75 3.39 29.31
C ASP A 274 3.67 4.54 29.74
N THR A 275 4.06 5.40 28.80
CA THR A 275 4.84 6.62 29.08
C THR A 275 4.10 7.53 30.06
N LEU A 276 2.84 7.89 29.78
CA LEU A 276 2.03 8.75 30.65
C LEU A 276 1.83 8.16 32.04
N ALA A 277 1.57 6.86 32.14
CA ALA A 277 1.39 6.17 33.41
C ALA A 277 2.68 6.20 34.26
N ARG A 278 3.84 6.02 33.62
CA ARG A 278 5.13 6.06 34.31
C ARG A 278 5.59 7.48 34.64
N MET A 279 5.23 8.47 33.82
CA MET A 279 5.49 9.88 34.11
C MET A 279 4.81 10.35 35.40
N GLU A 280 3.61 9.83 35.70
CA GLU A 280 2.91 10.13 36.94
C GLU A 280 3.74 9.77 38.19
N ALA A 281 4.51 8.67 38.12
CA ALA A 281 5.41 8.26 39.20
C ALA A 281 6.66 9.16 39.35
N ALA A 282 6.98 9.97 38.33
CA ALA A 282 8.07 10.96 38.34
C ALA A 282 7.57 12.40 38.57
N ARG A 283 6.29 12.57 38.95
CA ARG A 283 5.68 13.89 39.13
C ARG A 283 6.43 14.71 40.20
N PRO A 284 6.81 15.97 39.91
CA PRO A 284 7.41 16.86 40.91
C PRO A 284 6.49 17.06 42.12
N ASN A 285 7.06 17.02 43.33
CA ASN A 285 6.28 17.21 44.55
C ASN A 285 5.81 18.67 44.68
N ALA A 286 4.49 18.86 44.85
CA ALA A 286 3.86 20.17 44.95
C ALA A 286 4.36 21.00 46.16
N THR A 287 4.88 20.34 47.19
CA THR A 287 5.40 21.01 48.39
C THR A 287 6.77 21.66 48.20
N LEU A 288 7.45 21.41 47.09
CA LEU A 288 8.78 21.98 46.79
C LEU A 288 8.74 23.45 46.38
N GLY A 289 7.55 24.01 46.10
CA GLY A 289 7.41 25.41 45.66
C GLY A 289 8.03 25.73 44.29
N ALA A 290 8.59 24.72 43.60
CA ALA A 290 9.19 24.85 42.28
C ALA A 290 8.10 24.86 41.18
N TRP A 291 7.44 26.02 41.05
CA TRP A 291 6.37 26.24 40.07
C TRP A 291 6.83 25.94 38.63
N GLU A 292 8.04 26.38 38.26
CA GLU A 292 8.59 26.20 36.91
C GLU A 292 8.71 24.72 36.50
N LEU A 293 9.19 23.87 37.41
CA LEU A 293 9.30 22.42 37.17
C LEU A 293 7.91 21.77 37.02
N SER A 294 6.96 22.19 37.86
CA SER A 294 5.58 21.69 37.80
C SER A 294 4.88 22.13 36.51
N GLN A 295 5.08 23.37 36.08
CA GLN A 295 4.56 23.90 34.82
C GLN A 295 5.11 23.11 33.64
N ARG A 296 6.44 22.91 33.57
CA ARG A 296 7.08 22.18 32.48
C ARG A 296 6.64 20.72 32.42
N TYR A 297 6.49 20.05 33.56
CA TYR A 297 5.91 18.71 33.63
C TYR A 297 4.49 18.68 33.06
N ASN A 298 3.64 19.63 33.43
CA ASN A 298 2.27 19.70 32.93
C ASN A 298 2.22 19.97 31.41
N GLU A 299 3.08 20.86 30.89
CA GLU A 299 3.20 21.11 29.45
C GLU A 299 3.52 19.81 28.68
N MET A 300 4.49 19.05 29.19
CA MET A 300 4.89 17.74 28.65
C MET A 300 3.74 16.74 28.64
N VAL A 301 2.99 16.62 29.74
CA VAL A 301 1.82 15.74 29.84
C VAL A 301 0.71 16.17 28.89
N VAL A 302 0.45 17.47 28.75
CA VAL A 302 -0.56 17.98 27.79
C VAL A 302 -0.13 17.70 26.35
N GLN A 303 1.14 17.89 26.01
CA GLN A 303 1.67 17.58 24.69
C GLN A 303 1.49 16.10 24.36
N LEU A 304 1.88 15.19 25.26
CA LEU A 304 1.70 13.75 25.10
C LEU A 304 0.24 13.35 24.96
N ASN A 305 -0.65 13.92 25.76
CA ASN A 305 -2.09 13.67 25.64
C ASN A 305 -2.67 14.16 24.31
N ARG A 306 -2.19 15.28 23.77
CA ARG A 306 -2.58 15.73 22.42
C ARG A 306 -2.07 14.78 21.35
N SER A 307 -0.82 14.33 21.45
CA SER A 307 -0.19 13.38 20.54
C SER A 307 -0.83 11.99 20.62
N LYS A 308 -1.38 11.60 21.78
CA LYS A 308 -2.12 10.35 21.97
C LYS A 308 -3.39 10.29 21.13
N ASN A 309 -4.09 11.40 20.95
CA ASN A 309 -5.37 11.40 20.26
C ASN A 309 -5.23 10.97 18.78
N LEU A 310 -6.22 10.26 18.25
CA LEU A 310 -6.26 9.84 16.84
C LEU A 310 -6.02 10.99 15.86
N LEU A 311 -6.54 12.18 16.17
CA LEU A 311 -6.32 13.37 15.34
C LEU A 311 -4.86 13.85 15.39
N GLY A 312 -4.23 13.80 16.57
CA GLY A 312 -2.82 14.14 16.73
C GLY A 312 -1.90 13.13 16.06
N PHE A 313 -2.24 11.84 16.13
CA PHE A 313 -1.57 10.77 15.39
C PHE A 313 -1.73 10.92 13.87
N ALA A 314 -2.95 11.19 13.38
CA ALA A 314 -3.20 11.42 11.96
C ALA A 314 -2.45 12.65 11.44
N GLN A 315 -2.30 13.70 12.26
CA GLN A 315 -1.47 14.86 11.93
C GLN A 315 0.02 14.53 11.94
N ALA A 316 0.49 13.71 12.88
CA ALA A 316 1.89 13.30 12.95
C ALA A 316 2.29 12.41 11.76
N ILE A 317 1.47 11.42 11.41
CA ILE A 317 1.69 10.58 10.22
C ILE A 317 1.47 11.36 8.92
N GLY A 318 0.61 12.38 8.96
CA GLY A 318 0.33 13.26 7.82
C GLY A 318 1.32 14.42 7.64
N GLY A 319 2.34 14.57 8.50
CA GLY A 319 3.23 15.72 8.53
C GLY A 319 4.21 15.78 7.35
N GLU A 320 4.42 16.98 6.79
CA GLU A 320 5.33 17.33 5.68
C GLU A 320 5.08 16.71 4.28
N GLY A 321 4.43 15.56 4.16
CA GLY A 321 4.23 14.86 2.88
C GLY A 321 2.79 14.88 2.36
N SER A 322 2.62 15.16 1.07
CA SER A 322 1.39 15.09 0.25
C SER A 322 0.49 13.84 0.38
N GLY A 323 0.86 12.83 1.16
CA GLY A 323 0.18 11.52 1.26
C GLY A 323 -1.24 11.59 1.81
N LEU A 324 -1.49 12.38 2.87
CA LEU A 324 -2.83 12.51 3.45
C LEU A 324 -3.75 13.36 2.57
N ALA A 325 -3.21 14.36 1.87
CA ALA A 325 -3.93 15.15 0.88
C ALA A 325 -4.28 14.33 -0.38
N LEU A 326 -3.34 13.52 -0.87
CA LEU A 326 -3.58 12.56 -1.95
C LEU A 326 -4.62 11.51 -1.54
N PHE A 327 -4.55 11.00 -0.31
CA PHE A 327 -5.51 10.03 0.23
C PHE A 327 -6.91 10.64 0.41
N ALA A 328 -7.01 11.88 0.91
CA ALA A 328 -8.28 12.59 1.02
C ALA A 328 -8.90 12.89 -0.36
N ALA A 329 -8.09 13.34 -1.32
CA ALA A 329 -8.52 13.53 -2.70
C ALA A 329 -8.97 12.21 -3.35
N ALA A 330 -8.28 11.11 -3.06
CA ALA A 330 -8.61 9.77 -3.50
C ALA A 330 -9.94 9.24 -2.93
N ILE A 331 -10.19 9.43 -1.63
CA ILE A 331 -11.48 9.10 -1.01
C ILE A 331 -12.59 9.94 -1.66
N GLN A 332 -12.39 11.25 -1.78
CA GLN A 332 -13.38 12.16 -2.36
C GLN A 332 -13.73 11.79 -3.80
N PHE A 333 -12.73 11.44 -4.60
CA PHE A 333 -12.93 10.97 -5.98
C PHE A 333 -13.69 9.64 -6.05
N THR A 334 -13.39 8.70 -5.14
CA THR A 334 -14.03 7.38 -5.10
C THR A 334 -15.49 7.50 -4.65
N VAL A 335 -15.75 8.24 -3.57
CA VAL A 335 -17.11 8.46 -3.04
C VAL A 335 -17.99 9.21 -4.04
N GLY A 336 -17.42 10.18 -4.77
CA GLY A 336 -18.15 10.92 -5.82
C GLY A 336 -18.57 10.09 -7.03
N ARG A 337 -18.09 8.85 -7.19
CA ARG A 337 -18.43 7.95 -8.31
C ARG A 337 -19.13 6.66 -7.90
N ILE A 338 -19.36 6.40 -6.61
CA ILE A 338 -20.24 5.31 -6.19
C ILE A 338 -21.68 5.74 -6.53
N PRO A 339 -22.37 5.09 -7.48
CA PRO A 339 -23.73 5.48 -7.82
C PRO A 339 -24.60 5.28 -6.59
N GLY A 340 -25.25 6.35 -6.14
CA GLY A 340 -26.22 6.28 -5.05
C GLY A 340 -27.32 5.28 -5.44
N ARG A 341 -27.81 4.51 -4.47
CA ARG A 341 -28.92 3.53 -4.66
C ARG A 341 -30.16 4.11 -5.37
N GLY A 342 -30.29 5.43 -5.49
CA GLY A 342 -31.34 6.12 -6.25
C GLY A 342 -31.18 6.06 -7.78
N GLU A 343 -29.96 6.04 -8.32
CA GLU A 343 -29.75 6.06 -9.78
C GLU A 343 -29.95 4.69 -10.44
N ARG A 344 -29.71 3.59 -9.69
CA ARG A 344 -29.96 2.21 -10.20
C ARG A 344 -31.43 1.88 -10.44
N LYS A 345 -32.36 2.73 -9.98
CA LYS A 345 -33.80 2.57 -10.25
C LYS A 345 -34.29 3.41 -11.44
N ALA A 346 -33.45 4.28 -12.01
CA ALA A 346 -33.81 5.10 -13.16
C ALA A 346 -33.36 4.50 -14.50
N GLU A 347 -32.51 3.47 -14.48
CA GLU A 347 -31.98 2.78 -15.68
C GLU A 347 -32.48 1.33 -15.83
N ALA A 348 -33.45 0.90 -15.03
CA ALA A 348 -34.18 -0.37 -15.20
C ALA A 348 -35.64 -0.07 -15.59
#